data_AF-A0A1F4NRM3-F1
#
_entry.id   AF-A0A1F4NRM3-F1
#
_cell.length_a   1.000
_cell.length_b   1.000
_cell.length_c   1.000
_cell.angle_alpha   90.00
_cell.angle_beta   90.00
_cell.angle_gamma   90.00
#
_symmetry.space_group_name_H-M   'P 1'
#
loop_
_entity.id
_entity.type
_entity.pdbx_description
1 polymer ?
#
loop_
_entity_poly.entity_id
_entity_poly.type
_entity_poly.pdbx_seq_one_letter_code
_entity_poly.pdbx_strand_id
1 'polypeptide(L)'
;MEETTPQLARPTNPKVVYWAAAAILIGLLGYATWGFLGGKASSSTILQASELTISKNQLIADGEDTSIVNLTITNQGDGSPAEGVWIGLNIKDPALASEEFSYFGWYSAEPGRSFYQTNGAGQVVFRIKSKLPGDITYGVYAANPDQRSSGKYESLEKEFTLHFQ
;
A
#
# COMPACT_ATOMS: atom_id res chain seq x y z
N MET A 1 46.46 48.69 52.81
CA MET A 1 45.27 49.56 52.61
C MET A 1 45.40 50.16 51.23
N GLU A 2 44.26 50.28 50.57
CA GLU A 2 44.06 50.47 49.14
C GLU A 2 44.70 51.73 48.52
N GLU A 3 44.58 51.76 47.18
CA GLU A 3 44.76 52.91 46.26
C GLU A 3 46.22 53.18 45.82
N THR A 4 46.58 53.40 44.55
CA THR A 4 45.83 53.66 43.31
C THR A 4 46.80 53.55 42.10
N THR A 5 46.28 53.06 40.97
CA THR A 5 46.54 53.30 39.51
C THR A 5 47.59 54.37 39.09
N PRO A 6 48.09 54.50 37.82
CA PRO A 6 47.78 53.76 36.56
C PRO A 6 48.93 53.54 35.51
N GLN A 7 48.63 52.66 34.54
CA GLN A 7 48.87 52.69 33.08
C GLN A 7 50.26 53.01 32.43
N LEU A 8 50.64 52.18 31.44
CA LEU A 8 50.56 52.45 29.98
C LEU A 8 50.96 51.16 29.21
N ALA A 9 50.01 50.45 28.58
CA ALA A 9 49.74 50.44 27.13
C ALA A 9 50.99 50.33 26.23
N ARG A 10 51.09 49.38 25.29
CA ARG A 10 50.37 49.42 23.99
C ARG A 10 50.56 48.10 23.16
N PRO A 11 49.98 47.95 21.93
CA PRO A 11 48.99 46.92 21.63
C PRO A 11 49.30 46.11 20.34
N THR A 12 48.46 45.13 20.00
CA THR A 12 48.18 44.64 18.62
C THR A 12 47.15 43.52 18.78
N ASN A 13 46.03 43.38 18.06
CA ASN A 13 45.35 44.05 16.96
C ASN A 13 43.86 43.55 17.04
N PRO A 14 42.87 44.09 16.31
CA PRO A 14 41.54 44.29 16.88
C PRO A 14 40.48 43.28 16.39
N LYS A 15 39.49 43.10 17.26
CA LYS A 15 38.04 43.00 16.98
C LYS A 15 37.50 41.69 16.38
N VAL A 16 37.11 40.83 17.31
CA VAL A 16 35.82 40.13 17.29
C VAL A 16 34.68 41.16 17.26
N VAL A 17 33.70 41.05 16.34
CA VAL A 17 32.25 41.21 16.61
C VAL A 17 31.42 40.41 15.59
N TYR A 18 30.60 39.51 16.14
CA TYR A 18 29.40 38.79 15.71
C TYR A 18 28.56 39.33 14.54
N TRP A 19 27.88 38.45 13.78
CA TRP A 19 26.40 38.39 13.60
C TRP A 19 25.96 37.05 12.93
N ALA A 20 24.94 36.42 13.55
CA ALA A 20 23.84 35.59 13.03
C ALA A 20 23.97 34.60 11.84
N ALA A 21 23.42 33.40 12.10
CA ALA A 21 22.56 32.57 11.24
C ALA A 21 23.08 32.04 9.88
N ALA A 22 23.18 30.72 9.77
CA ALA A 22 22.28 29.89 8.96
C ALA A 22 22.85 28.47 8.81
N ALA A 23 22.04 27.47 9.18
CA ALA A 23 22.24 26.09 8.76
C ALA A 23 21.94 25.98 7.27
N ILE A 24 22.90 25.49 6.47
CA ILE A 24 22.66 25.05 5.10
C ILE A 24 23.44 23.75 4.87
N LEU A 25 22.70 22.65 4.80
CA LEU A 25 23.14 21.36 4.29
C LEU A 25 22.87 21.36 2.77
N ILE A 26 23.90 21.61 1.98
CA ILE A 26 23.97 21.32 0.54
C ILE A 26 24.81 20.04 0.45
N GLY A 27 24.41 18.93 -0.16
CA GLY A 27 23.62 18.77 -1.37
C GLY A 27 24.55 18.33 -2.50
N LEU A 28 24.44 17.05 -2.89
CA LEU A 28 24.73 16.45 -4.21
C LEU A 28 26.04 16.80 -4.92
N LEU A 29 26.82 15.79 -5.33
CA LEU A 29 27.13 15.52 -6.76
C LEU A 29 28.13 14.36 -6.92
N GLY A 30 27.78 13.41 -7.81
CA GLY A 30 28.65 12.35 -8.33
C GLY A 30 28.15 10.96 -7.89
N TYR A 31 27.70 10.04 -8.75
CA TYR A 31 28.11 9.82 -10.13
C TYR A 31 27.00 9.17 -10.96
N ALA A 32 26.98 9.60 -12.21
CA ALA A 32 26.30 9.13 -13.41
C ALA A 32 25.70 7.71 -13.40
N THR A 33 24.41 7.71 -13.71
CA THR A 33 23.65 6.73 -14.48
C THR A 33 24.39 6.25 -15.72
N TRP A 34 24.69 4.95 -15.86
CA TRP A 34 24.76 4.23 -17.14
C TRP A 34 24.50 2.74 -16.89
N GLY A 35 23.43 2.21 -17.48
CA GLY A 35 23.00 0.82 -17.35
C GLY A 35 21.56 0.57 -17.80
N PHE A 36 21.05 1.36 -18.75
CA PHE A 36 19.84 1.01 -19.51
C PHE A 36 20.30 0.09 -20.65
N LEU A 37 20.03 -1.21 -20.50
CA LEU A 37 19.97 -2.30 -21.50
C LEU A 37 20.31 -3.62 -20.80
N GLY A 38 19.39 -4.09 -19.98
CA GLY A 38 19.31 -5.48 -19.54
C GLY A 38 17.84 -5.81 -19.55
N GLY A 39 17.44 -6.77 -20.39
CA GLY A 39 16.03 -7.03 -20.72
C GLY A 39 15.15 -7.07 -19.48
N LYS A 40 13.88 -6.64 -19.64
CA LYS A 40 12.82 -7.06 -18.75
C LYS A 40 12.98 -8.56 -18.58
N ALA A 41 13.48 -8.99 -17.42
CA ALA A 41 13.37 -10.37 -17.04
C ALA A 41 11.87 -10.59 -16.96
N SER A 42 11.29 -11.16 -18.02
CA SER A 42 10.04 -11.89 -17.94
C SER A 42 10.34 -13.12 -17.07
N SER A 43 10.58 -12.88 -15.78
CA SER A 43 10.04 -13.79 -14.79
C SER A 43 8.54 -13.77 -15.06
N SER A 44 7.99 -14.90 -15.47
CA SER A 44 6.58 -15.16 -15.24
C SER A 44 6.40 -15.00 -13.73
N THR A 45 6.02 -13.81 -13.31
CA THR A 45 6.01 -13.46 -11.90
C THR A 45 4.72 -14.03 -11.39
N ILE A 46 4.76 -15.31 -10.99
CA ILE A 46 3.60 -15.98 -10.43
C ILE A 46 3.30 -15.26 -9.11
N LEU A 47 2.09 -14.74 -9.00
CA LEU A 47 1.65 -14.00 -7.82
C LEU A 47 1.02 -14.96 -6.82
N GLN A 48 1.13 -14.64 -5.54
CA GLN A 48 0.43 -15.37 -4.48
C GLN A 48 -0.11 -14.39 -3.43
N ALA A 49 -1.27 -14.72 -2.86
CA ALA A 49 -1.78 -14.05 -1.66
C ALA A 49 -1.20 -14.73 -0.41
N SER A 50 -0.02 -14.26 0.02
CA SER A 50 0.77 -14.89 1.08
C SER A 50 0.12 -14.75 2.46
N GLU A 51 -0.49 -13.60 2.74
CA GLU A 51 -1.13 -13.35 4.04
C GLU A 51 -2.54 -12.80 3.85
N LEU A 52 -3.42 -13.17 4.79
CA LEU A 52 -4.79 -12.71 4.87
C LEU A 52 -5.10 -12.47 6.35
N THR A 53 -5.55 -11.26 6.66
CA THR A 53 -6.05 -10.90 8.00
C THR A 53 -7.45 -10.33 7.86
N ILE A 54 -8.34 -10.76 8.77
CA ILE A 54 -9.75 -10.38 8.78
C ILE A 54 -10.06 -9.85 10.18
N SER A 55 -10.57 -8.62 10.28
CA SER A 55 -10.85 -8.01 11.58
C SER A 55 -12.06 -8.64 12.29
N LYS A 56 -13.05 -9.12 11.52
CA LYS A 56 -14.31 -9.68 12.01
C LYS A 56 -14.87 -10.70 11.02
N ASN A 57 -15.23 -11.90 11.47
CA ASN A 57 -15.77 -12.97 10.61
C ASN A 57 -17.30 -13.05 10.63
N GLN A 58 -17.97 -12.35 11.56
CA GLN A 58 -19.43 -12.29 11.68
C GLN A 58 -19.87 -10.83 11.63
N LEU A 59 -20.79 -10.49 10.74
CA LEU A 59 -21.26 -9.12 10.54
C LEU A 59 -22.79 -9.07 10.54
N ILE A 60 -23.33 -7.91 10.85
CA ILE A 60 -24.75 -7.61 10.64
C ILE A 60 -24.96 -7.33 9.15
N ALA A 61 -26.00 -7.90 8.56
CA ALA A 61 -26.37 -7.69 7.16
C ALA A 61 -27.16 -6.37 6.95
N ASP A 62 -26.72 -5.26 7.53
CA ASP A 62 -27.40 -3.96 7.48
C ASP A 62 -26.88 -3.02 6.38
N GLY A 63 -25.79 -3.40 5.71
CA GLY A 63 -25.08 -2.56 4.74
C GLY A 63 -24.14 -1.53 5.34
N GLU A 64 -23.93 -1.54 6.65
CA GLU A 64 -23.11 -0.58 7.39
C GLU A 64 -22.03 -1.26 8.25
N ASP A 65 -22.32 -2.40 8.89
CA ASP A 65 -21.32 -3.17 9.63
C ASP A 65 -20.23 -3.68 8.68
N THR A 66 -18.97 -3.41 9.03
CA THR A 66 -17.83 -3.66 8.14
C THR A 66 -16.76 -4.56 8.76
N SER A 67 -16.13 -5.37 7.92
CA SER A 67 -14.93 -6.12 8.24
C SER A 67 -13.78 -5.64 7.38
N ILE A 68 -12.64 -5.38 8.01
CA ILE A 68 -11.40 -5.03 7.33
C ILE A 68 -10.70 -6.32 6.93
N VAL A 69 -10.56 -6.52 5.63
CA VAL A 69 -9.77 -7.61 5.06
C VAL A 69 -8.50 -7.01 4.48
N ASN A 70 -7.36 -7.36 5.07
CA ASN A 70 -6.05 -6.96 4.58
C ASN A 70 -5.33 -8.19 3.99
N LEU A 71 -4.91 -8.05 2.73
CA LEU A 71 -4.22 -9.07 1.95
C LEU A 71 -2.81 -8.59 1.65
N THR A 72 -1.83 -9.48 1.84
CA THR A 72 -0.44 -9.26 1.38
C THR A 72 -0.22 -10.11 0.14
N ILE A 73 0.20 -9.48 -0.96
CA ILE A 73 0.52 -10.11 -2.23
C ILE A 73 2.03 -10.10 -2.43
N THR A 74 2.58 -11.25 -2.78
CA THR A 74 4.02 -11.43 -3.03
C THR A 74 4.27 -12.14 -4.34
N ASN A 75 5.48 -11.97 -4.86
CA ASN A 75 5.99 -12.76 -5.97
C ASN A 75 6.37 -14.15 -5.44
N GLN A 76 5.79 -15.22 -5.98
CA GLN A 76 5.98 -16.58 -5.46
C GLN A 76 7.45 -17.05 -5.51
N GLY A 77 8.23 -16.54 -6.46
CA GLY A 77 9.63 -16.95 -6.67
C GLY A 77 10.59 -16.50 -5.55
N ASP A 78 10.42 -15.30 -5.02
CA ASP A 78 11.36 -14.70 -4.06
C ASP A 78 10.69 -14.15 -2.79
N GLY A 79 9.36 -14.20 -2.71
CA GLY A 79 8.58 -13.68 -1.60
C GLY A 79 8.60 -12.15 -1.50
N SER A 80 9.13 -11.44 -2.50
CA SER A 80 9.18 -9.99 -2.49
C SER A 80 7.76 -9.40 -2.63
N PRO A 81 7.48 -8.23 -2.02
CA PRO A 81 6.19 -7.57 -2.16
C PRO A 81 5.84 -7.25 -3.62
N ALA A 82 4.61 -7.54 -4.01
CA ALA A 82 4.11 -7.23 -5.35
C ALA A 82 3.37 -5.89 -5.33
N GLU A 83 4.06 -4.79 -5.67
CA GLU A 83 3.50 -3.43 -5.73
C GLU A 83 2.69 -3.17 -7.02
N GLY A 84 1.62 -2.37 -6.91
CA GLY A 84 0.85 -1.88 -8.06
C GLY A 84 -0.07 -2.91 -8.73
N VAL A 85 -0.17 -4.11 -8.16
CA VAL A 85 -1.03 -5.19 -8.65
C VAL A 85 -2.49 -4.88 -8.33
N TRP A 86 -3.36 -4.95 -9.32
CA TRP A 86 -4.80 -4.80 -9.12
C TRP A 86 -5.40 -6.08 -8.54
N ILE A 87 -6.03 -5.99 -7.39
CA ILE A 87 -6.66 -7.11 -6.69
C ILE A 87 -8.17 -6.92 -6.64
N GLY A 88 -8.92 -7.98 -6.92
CA GLY A 88 -10.37 -8.03 -6.78
C GLY A 88 -10.81 -9.26 -5.99
N LEU A 89 -12.02 -9.17 -5.43
CA LEU A 89 -12.66 -10.25 -4.69
C LEU A 89 -13.87 -10.75 -5.47
N ASN A 90 -13.81 -11.96 -6.00
CA ASN A 90 -14.93 -12.58 -6.71
C ASN A 90 -15.90 -13.21 -5.70
N ILE A 91 -17.17 -12.88 -5.81
CA ILE A 91 -18.23 -13.47 -4.99
C ILE A 91 -18.59 -14.82 -5.61
N LYS A 92 -18.34 -15.92 -4.89
CA LYS A 92 -18.49 -17.27 -5.44
C LYS A 92 -19.93 -17.70 -5.64
N ASP A 93 -20.83 -17.26 -4.76
CA ASP A 93 -22.26 -17.48 -4.91
C ASP A 93 -22.94 -16.20 -5.46
N PRO A 94 -23.38 -16.19 -6.73
CA PRO A 94 -24.05 -15.04 -7.32
C PRO A 94 -25.34 -14.63 -6.60
N ALA A 95 -26.01 -15.55 -5.88
CA ALA A 95 -27.22 -15.22 -5.12
C ALA A 95 -26.95 -14.30 -3.92
N LEU A 96 -25.69 -14.27 -3.45
CA LEU A 96 -25.24 -13.42 -2.34
C LEU A 96 -24.55 -12.14 -2.81
N ALA A 97 -24.47 -11.90 -4.13
CA ALA A 97 -23.95 -10.68 -4.71
C ALA A 97 -25.03 -9.57 -4.70
N SER A 98 -25.09 -8.79 -3.63
CA SER A 98 -26.02 -7.64 -3.57
C SER A 98 -25.68 -6.61 -4.65
N GLU A 99 -26.66 -6.08 -5.38
CA GLU A 99 -26.43 -5.09 -6.45
C GLU A 99 -25.68 -3.84 -5.96
N GLU A 100 -25.88 -3.45 -4.70
CA GLU A 100 -25.24 -2.27 -4.10
C GLU A 100 -23.76 -2.46 -3.80
N PHE A 101 -23.36 -3.68 -3.42
CA PHE A 101 -21.98 -4.01 -3.03
C PHE A 101 -21.29 -4.98 -3.99
N SER A 102 -21.82 -5.11 -5.20
CA SER A 102 -21.23 -5.94 -6.24
C SER A 102 -21.30 -5.29 -7.62
N TYR A 103 -20.33 -5.63 -8.46
CA TYR A 103 -20.30 -5.21 -9.85
C TYR A 103 -19.76 -6.36 -10.69
N PHE A 104 -20.60 -6.92 -11.57
CA PHE A 104 -20.29 -8.10 -12.38
C PHE A 104 -19.75 -9.30 -11.58
N GLY A 105 -20.34 -9.58 -10.40
CA GLY A 105 -19.94 -10.70 -9.54
C GLY A 105 -18.67 -10.46 -8.72
N TRP A 106 -18.11 -9.25 -8.76
CA TRP A 106 -17.00 -8.84 -7.89
C TRP A 106 -17.52 -7.98 -6.75
N TYR A 107 -16.93 -8.11 -5.57
CA TYR A 107 -17.18 -7.19 -4.47
C TYR A 107 -16.81 -5.77 -4.86
N SER A 108 -17.69 -4.81 -4.56
CA SER A 108 -17.58 -3.41 -4.98
C SER A 108 -18.22 -2.52 -3.93
N ALA A 109 -17.44 -2.03 -2.96
CA ALA A 109 -17.98 -1.11 -1.92
C ALA A 109 -18.41 0.24 -2.51
N GLU A 110 -17.79 0.63 -3.64
CA GLU A 110 -18.08 1.84 -4.40
C GLU A 110 -18.70 1.40 -5.75
N PRO A 111 -19.78 2.06 -6.24
CA PRO A 111 -20.34 1.76 -7.54
C PRO A 111 -19.29 1.87 -8.65
N GLY A 112 -19.13 0.81 -9.44
CA GLY A 112 -18.22 0.77 -10.59
C GLY A 112 -16.74 0.53 -10.27
N ARG A 113 -16.37 0.27 -9.00
CA ARG A 113 -14.99 -0.03 -8.60
C ARG A 113 -14.87 -1.31 -7.78
N SER A 114 -14.35 -2.35 -8.41
CA SER A 114 -14.18 -3.69 -7.79
C SER A 114 -12.73 -4.10 -7.59
N PHE A 115 -11.78 -3.28 -8.04
CA PHE A 115 -10.34 -3.59 -7.99
C PHE A 115 -9.56 -2.47 -7.31
N TYR A 116 -8.55 -2.87 -6.53
CA TYR A 116 -7.72 -1.99 -5.74
C TYR A 116 -6.26 -2.38 -5.91
N GLN A 117 -5.35 -1.40 -6.00
CA GLN A 117 -3.93 -1.66 -6.16
C GLN A 117 -3.25 -1.95 -4.82
N THR A 118 -2.30 -2.88 -4.84
CA THR A 118 -1.36 -3.08 -3.74
C THR A 118 -0.40 -1.89 -3.60
N ASN A 119 -0.05 -1.56 -2.35
CA ASN A 119 0.96 -0.54 -2.04
C ASN A 119 2.41 -1.09 -2.19
N GLY A 120 3.42 -0.28 -1.85
CA GLY A 120 4.84 -0.69 -1.91
C GLY A 120 5.23 -1.83 -0.95
N ALA A 121 4.37 -2.19 -0.01
CA ALA A 121 4.51 -3.38 0.83
C ALA A 121 3.70 -4.58 0.31
N GLY A 122 3.14 -4.50 -0.90
CA GLY A 122 2.31 -5.55 -1.49
C GLY A 122 0.93 -5.69 -0.84
N GLN A 123 0.51 -4.71 -0.03
CA GLN A 123 -0.72 -4.80 0.76
C GLN A 123 -1.90 -4.11 0.08
N VAL A 124 -3.08 -4.71 0.19
CA VAL A 124 -4.35 -4.14 -0.24
C VAL A 124 -5.42 -4.37 0.83
N VAL A 125 -6.28 -3.37 1.04
CA VAL A 125 -7.30 -3.40 2.08
C VAL A 125 -8.69 -3.26 1.49
N PHE A 126 -9.58 -4.18 1.87
CA PHE A 126 -11.01 -4.16 1.57
C PHE A 126 -11.81 -3.91 2.84
N ARG A 127 -12.85 -3.07 2.74
CA ARG A 127 -13.84 -2.86 3.81
C ARG A 127 -15.13 -3.55 3.39
N ILE A 128 -15.31 -4.79 3.81
CA ILE A 128 -16.39 -5.66 3.32
C ILE A 128 -17.64 -5.46 4.18
N LYS A 129 -18.79 -5.32 3.51
CA LYS A 129 -20.13 -5.20 4.10
C LYS A 129 -21.18 -5.77 3.15
N SER A 130 -22.36 -6.12 3.68
CA SER A 130 -23.46 -6.71 2.92
C SER A 130 -24.81 -6.28 3.48
N LYS A 131 -25.85 -6.26 2.63
CA LYS A 131 -27.28 -6.20 3.02
C LYS A 131 -27.98 -7.55 2.95
N LEU A 132 -27.28 -8.57 2.46
CA LEU A 132 -27.79 -9.93 2.32
C LEU A 132 -27.21 -10.79 3.45
N PRO A 133 -28.06 -11.46 4.25
CA PRO A 133 -27.61 -12.44 5.22
C PRO A 133 -27.12 -13.72 4.51
N GLY A 134 -26.18 -14.42 5.13
CA GLY A 134 -25.61 -15.67 4.65
C GLY A 134 -24.08 -15.72 4.75
N ASP A 135 -23.54 -16.88 4.39
CA ASP A 135 -22.10 -17.11 4.29
C ASP A 135 -21.61 -16.73 2.90
N ILE A 136 -20.90 -15.60 2.79
CA ILE A 136 -20.38 -15.13 1.50
C ILE A 136 -18.91 -15.52 1.37
N THR A 137 -18.61 -16.38 0.41
CA THR A 137 -17.23 -16.78 0.08
C THR A 137 -16.68 -15.91 -1.03
N TYR A 138 -15.49 -15.36 -0.79
CA TYR A 138 -14.75 -14.49 -1.69
C TYR A 138 -13.49 -15.20 -2.18
N GLY A 139 -13.31 -15.28 -3.49
CA GLY A 139 -12.04 -15.68 -4.11
C GLY A 139 -11.17 -14.47 -4.44
N VAL A 140 -9.88 -14.54 -4.17
CA VAL A 140 -8.92 -13.46 -4.44
C VAL A 140 -8.29 -13.64 -5.82
N TYR A 141 -8.34 -12.58 -6.64
CA TYR A 141 -7.77 -12.57 -7.98
C TYR A 141 -6.90 -11.34 -8.19
N ALA A 142 -5.79 -11.53 -8.92
CA ALA A 142 -5.08 -10.44 -9.57
C ALA A 142 -5.73 -10.12 -10.92
N ALA A 143 -5.77 -8.83 -11.26
CA ALA A 143 -6.32 -8.35 -12.51
C ALA A 143 -5.23 -7.66 -13.35
N ASN A 144 -5.22 -7.95 -14.64
CA ASN A 144 -4.39 -7.26 -15.61
C ASN A 144 -5.26 -6.27 -16.41
N PRO A 145 -5.20 -4.96 -16.13
CA PRO A 145 -6.06 -3.97 -16.79
C PRO A 145 -5.76 -3.84 -18.29
N ASP A 146 -4.56 -4.22 -18.73
CA ASP A 146 -4.15 -4.15 -20.14
C ASP A 146 -4.73 -5.29 -20.98
N GLN A 147 -5.23 -6.36 -20.33
CA GLN A 147 -5.82 -7.50 -21.01
C GLN A 147 -7.34 -7.40 -21.10
N ARG A 148 -7.87 -7.60 -22.31
CA ARG A 148 -9.31 -7.49 -22.61
C ARG A 148 -10.10 -8.78 -22.45
N SER A 149 -9.44 -9.95 -22.36
CA SER A 149 -10.12 -11.24 -22.36
C SER A 149 -9.36 -12.32 -21.56
N SER A 150 -8.70 -13.27 -22.24
CA SER A 150 -7.93 -14.33 -21.60
C SER A 150 -6.76 -13.75 -20.81
N GLY A 151 -6.56 -14.25 -19.59
CA GLY A 151 -5.52 -13.77 -18.67
C GLY A 151 -5.86 -12.46 -17.94
N LYS A 152 -7.04 -11.86 -18.19
CA LYS A 152 -7.46 -10.64 -17.51
C LYS A 152 -7.53 -10.81 -15.98
N TYR A 153 -7.92 -12.00 -15.52
CA TYR A 153 -7.98 -12.33 -14.10
C TYR A 153 -7.20 -13.61 -13.83
N GLU A 154 -6.32 -13.57 -12.84
CA GLU A 154 -5.52 -14.69 -12.37
C GLU A 154 -5.93 -15.01 -10.93
N SER A 155 -6.33 -16.26 -10.69
CA SER A 155 -6.66 -16.74 -9.34
C SER A 155 -5.39 -16.78 -8.51
N LEU A 156 -5.43 -16.24 -7.29
CA LEU A 156 -4.32 -16.35 -6.33
C LEU A 156 -4.49 -17.52 -5.36
N GLU A 157 -5.40 -18.45 -5.68
CA GLU A 157 -5.72 -19.66 -4.90
C GLU A 157 -6.03 -19.39 -3.42
N LYS A 158 -6.54 -18.20 -3.13
CA LYS A 158 -6.91 -17.75 -1.80
C LYS A 158 -8.39 -17.46 -1.75
N GLU A 159 -9.05 -18.03 -0.76
CA GLU A 159 -10.47 -17.81 -0.50
C GLU A 159 -10.70 -17.55 0.99
N PHE A 160 -11.78 -16.84 1.29
CA PHE A 160 -12.25 -16.66 2.66
C PHE A 160 -13.76 -16.44 2.69
N THR A 161 -14.37 -16.73 3.82
CA THR A 161 -15.82 -16.64 4.02
C THR A 161 -16.12 -15.69 5.16
N LEU A 162 -17.09 -14.80 4.96
CA LEU A 162 -17.66 -13.95 6.01
C LEU A 162 -19.13 -14.32 6.23
N HIS A 163 -19.53 -14.41 7.49
CA HIS A 163 -20.90 -14.69 7.88
C HIS A 163 -21.66 -13.37 8.11
N PHE A 164 -22.78 -13.18 7.42
CA PHE A 164 -23.68 -12.04 7.61
C PHE A 164 -25.01 -12.50 8.22
N GLN A 165 -25.47 -11.87 9.30
CA GLN A 165 -26.70 -12.22 10.04
C GLN A 165 -27.70 -11.08 10.10
#